data_AF-A0A0N4T3H5-F1
#
_entry.id   AF-A0A0N4T3H5-F1
#
_cell.length_a   1.000
_cell.length_b   1.000
_cell.length_c   1.000
_cell.angle_alpha   90.00
_cell.angle_beta   90.00
_cell.angle_gamma   90.00
#
_symmetry.space_group_name_H-M   'P 1'
#
loop_
_entity.id
_entity.type
_entity.pdbx_description
1 polymer ?
#
loop_
_entity_poly.entity_id
_entity_poly.type
_entity_poly.pdbx_seq_one_letter_code
_entity_poly.pdbx_strand_id
1 'polypeptide(L)'
;MCDKELCALVSARNRPELLIALQDALQCVLSPERLPFVKYRILTQLVNIFHPSVIGLLTSNEFNELFTTLFRSAPLDDAFLVLINALHSCDGSQMFRLQHIIILLDDLEKTRLESLLVDSIGRDPSDVDWNVKQGELCRLLGQTTCLVHNVFGNSHLLCLVKSNYTLLKAYLNNHWIYLLNSLKAALTNALERCRDSKDVNMEFLVGVTYELSRGDTAVFHMLVTWLGSHMDDTIWSRISARLLTDTSNGIANLEKLLILVLLAAKDGKMLQKLFGKEIYKNEIVKRIFFEKALFVKVFPSTEQVPEKLAMCLHCGNEESSGSGPWSRLHEDTICTALNVWANDIHVNHSSDEQLDYIDVVLLNFVKYANKQIRCSISNEIVTKMASGVNIRLKCSDPRRRLRGMFVAEVITDWFSLGELKFEFPPEADEIMIDLKKIVDDEYDADVQPLKNDNEEKKVIQLEIRDAENDADKVDSDDDDDFPVYEIPEEELILKKESLFLQEENDEDYRNVEMPYYIMDCIEGLNEQNDYAKFEAAFNALKPMIRRRAVGYEQCAEELLCRLIDLSNRFKTECFQVIILITTLLEE
;
A
#
# COMPACT_ATOMS: atom_id res chain seq x y z
N MET A 1 -39.81 4.33 24.25
CA MET A 1 -39.89 2.90 23.88
C MET A 1 -38.55 2.39 23.34
N CYS A 2 -37.40 2.79 23.88
CA CYS A 2 -36.10 2.23 23.46
C CYS A 2 -35.54 1.32 24.56
N ASP A 3 -35.85 1.62 25.82
CA ASP A 3 -35.25 0.93 26.95
C ASP A 3 -35.80 -0.49 27.15
N LYS A 4 -37.02 -0.81 26.67
CA LYS A 4 -37.59 -2.16 26.85
C LYS A 4 -36.84 -3.19 26.02
N GLU A 5 -36.60 -2.88 24.75
CA GLU A 5 -35.90 -3.73 23.80
C GLU A 5 -34.42 -3.88 24.17
N LEU A 6 -33.77 -2.78 24.60
CA LEU A 6 -32.39 -2.83 25.10
C LEU A 6 -32.29 -3.62 26.42
N CYS A 7 -33.24 -3.45 27.35
CA CYS A 7 -33.27 -4.24 28.58
C CYS A 7 -33.51 -5.73 28.28
N ALA A 8 -34.38 -6.06 27.32
CA ALA A 8 -34.63 -7.45 26.93
C ALA A 8 -33.34 -8.15 26.45
N LEU A 9 -32.55 -7.49 25.58
CA LEU A 9 -31.27 -8.02 25.08
C LEU A 9 -30.24 -8.30 26.19
N VAL A 10 -30.14 -7.41 27.17
CA VAL A 10 -29.19 -7.54 28.29
C VAL A 10 -29.68 -8.53 29.36
N SER A 11 -30.99 -8.66 29.52
CA SER A 11 -31.60 -9.47 30.57
C SER A 11 -31.84 -10.94 30.19
N ALA A 12 -31.72 -11.29 28.91
CA ALA A 12 -31.94 -12.65 28.41
C ALA A 12 -30.96 -13.65 29.06
N ARG A 13 -31.50 -14.68 29.72
CA ARG A 13 -30.69 -15.71 30.43
C ARG A 13 -30.74 -17.08 29.79
N ASN A 14 -31.64 -17.30 28.83
CA ASN A 14 -31.80 -18.55 28.11
C ASN A 14 -32.00 -18.34 26.61
N ARG A 15 -31.82 -19.40 25.82
CA ARG A 15 -31.91 -19.36 24.35
C ARG A 15 -33.26 -18.81 23.84
N PRO A 16 -34.44 -19.23 24.34
CA PRO A 16 -35.73 -18.69 23.89
C PRO A 16 -35.88 -17.18 24.13
N GLU A 17 -35.50 -16.69 25.31
CA GLU A 17 -35.53 -15.25 25.63
C GLU A 17 -34.62 -14.45 24.70
N LEU A 18 -33.42 -14.96 24.42
CA LEU A 18 -32.46 -14.32 23.52
C LEU A 18 -33.01 -14.26 22.08
N LEU A 19 -33.60 -15.34 21.57
CA LEU A 19 -34.18 -15.37 20.23
C LEU A 19 -35.34 -14.36 20.08
N ILE A 20 -36.22 -14.26 21.08
CA ILE A 20 -37.30 -13.27 21.09
C ILE A 20 -36.73 -11.85 21.10
N ALA A 21 -35.74 -11.57 21.97
CA ALA A 21 -35.12 -10.26 22.05
C ALA A 21 -34.41 -9.85 20.75
N LEU A 22 -33.76 -10.81 20.05
CA LEU A 22 -33.13 -10.58 18.75
C LEU A 22 -34.16 -10.32 17.64
N GLN A 23 -35.30 -11.02 17.65
CA GLN A 23 -36.40 -10.75 16.73
C GLN A 23 -37.02 -9.36 16.96
N ASP A 24 -37.23 -8.97 18.21
CA ASP A 24 -37.72 -7.63 18.57
C ASP A 24 -36.73 -6.54 18.14
N ALA A 25 -35.42 -6.79 18.32
CA ALA A 25 -34.37 -5.90 17.84
C ALA A 25 -34.39 -5.76 16.31
N LEU A 26 -34.54 -6.86 15.58
CA LEU A 26 -34.65 -6.86 14.13
C LEU A 26 -35.87 -6.05 13.65
N GLN A 27 -37.03 -6.23 14.29
CA GLN A 27 -38.23 -5.44 13.97
C GLN A 27 -38.02 -3.94 14.23
N CYS A 28 -37.30 -3.59 15.30
CA CYS A 28 -36.95 -2.20 15.59
C CYS A 28 -36.00 -1.59 14.55
N VAL A 29 -35.02 -2.36 14.06
CA VAL A 29 -34.09 -1.93 13.01
C VAL A 29 -34.81 -1.75 11.67
N LEU A 30 -35.71 -2.66 11.33
CA LEU A 30 -36.50 -2.62 10.08
C LEU A 30 -37.58 -1.52 10.08
N SER A 31 -38.06 -1.10 11.25
CA SER A 31 -39.13 -0.11 11.34
C SER A 31 -38.69 1.26 10.79
N PRO A 32 -39.41 1.83 9.80
CA PRO A 32 -39.11 3.16 9.27
C PRO A 32 -39.49 4.29 10.24
N GLU A 33 -40.37 4.03 11.21
CA GLU A 33 -40.85 5.02 12.19
C GLU A 33 -39.85 5.27 13.32
N ARG A 34 -38.86 4.37 13.50
CA ARG A 34 -37.86 4.47 14.57
C ARG A 34 -36.73 5.42 14.17
N LEU A 35 -36.39 6.33 15.08
CA LEU A 35 -35.31 7.30 14.90
C LEU A 35 -33.94 6.62 14.65
N PRO A 36 -33.06 7.17 13.79
CA PRO A 36 -31.74 6.62 13.52
C PRO A 36 -30.90 6.35 14.78
N PHE A 37 -30.89 7.29 15.72
CA PHE A 37 -30.19 7.14 17.00
C PHE A 37 -30.63 5.91 17.82
N VAL A 38 -31.91 5.52 17.74
CA VAL A 38 -32.42 4.32 18.42
C VAL A 38 -31.85 3.06 17.77
N LYS A 39 -31.79 3.03 16.43
CA LYS A 39 -31.19 1.91 15.68
C LYS A 39 -29.71 1.77 16.01
N TYR A 40 -28.97 2.87 15.99
CA TYR A 40 -27.56 2.91 16.41
C TYR A 40 -27.35 2.33 17.81
N ARG A 41 -28.15 2.74 18.81
CA ARG A 41 -28.04 2.21 20.18
C ARG A 41 -28.33 0.71 20.27
N ILE A 42 -29.30 0.21 19.49
CA ILE A 42 -29.59 -1.24 19.42
C ILE A 42 -28.38 -1.98 18.88
N LEU A 43 -27.78 -1.52 17.76
CA LEU A 43 -26.57 -2.12 17.20
C LEU A 43 -25.42 -2.13 18.21
N THR A 44 -25.19 -1.01 18.92
CA THR A 44 -24.15 -0.95 19.95
C THR A 44 -24.38 -1.97 21.06
N GLN A 45 -25.63 -2.12 21.54
CA GLN A 45 -25.93 -3.12 22.57
C GLN A 45 -25.77 -4.55 22.05
N LEU A 46 -26.12 -4.82 20.79
CA LEU A 46 -25.93 -6.14 20.18
C LEU A 46 -24.46 -6.55 20.15
N VAL A 47 -23.54 -5.62 19.91
CA VAL A 47 -22.10 -5.94 19.95
C VAL A 47 -21.59 -6.08 21.39
N ASN A 48 -22.17 -5.37 22.35
CA ASN A 48 -21.79 -5.47 23.75
C ASN A 48 -22.18 -6.81 24.39
N ILE A 49 -23.16 -7.53 23.83
CA ILE A 49 -23.54 -8.87 24.32
C ILE A 49 -22.68 -10.00 23.74
N PHE A 50 -21.59 -9.70 23.01
CA PHE A 50 -20.65 -10.70 22.47
C PHE A 50 -19.74 -11.31 23.54
N HIS A 51 -20.38 -11.88 24.56
CA HIS A 51 -19.76 -12.67 25.60
C HIS A 51 -20.08 -14.16 25.39
N PRO A 52 -19.14 -15.07 25.69
CA PRO A 52 -19.37 -16.51 25.56
C PRO A 52 -20.62 -17.00 26.29
N SER A 53 -20.95 -16.39 27.43
CA SER A 53 -22.12 -16.74 28.25
C SER A 53 -23.48 -16.44 27.59
N VAL A 54 -23.52 -15.52 26.62
CA VAL A 54 -24.75 -15.12 25.92
C VAL A 54 -24.77 -15.71 24.53
N ILE A 55 -23.71 -15.50 23.74
CA ILE A 55 -23.65 -15.99 22.36
C ILE A 55 -23.51 -17.51 22.31
N GLY A 56 -22.92 -18.14 23.32
CA GLY A 56 -22.87 -19.61 23.45
C GLY A 56 -24.24 -20.27 23.61
N LEU A 57 -25.33 -19.51 23.80
CA LEU A 57 -26.70 -20.02 23.78
C LEU A 57 -27.23 -20.26 22.35
N LEU A 58 -26.52 -19.77 21.34
CA LEU A 58 -26.87 -19.90 19.92
C LEU A 58 -25.91 -20.88 19.23
N THR A 59 -26.41 -21.56 18.22
CA THR A 59 -25.55 -22.29 17.27
C THR A 59 -24.82 -21.30 16.34
N SER A 60 -23.70 -21.72 15.75
CA SER A 60 -22.96 -20.93 14.74
C SER A 60 -23.86 -20.46 13.60
N ASN A 61 -24.77 -21.32 13.14
CA ASN A 61 -25.72 -21.00 12.07
C ASN A 61 -26.77 -19.97 12.51
N GLU A 62 -27.32 -20.10 13.71
CA GLU A 62 -28.28 -19.13 14.26
C GLU A 62 -27.63 -17.76 14.46
N PHE A 63 -26.41 -17.71 14.99
CA PHE A 63 -25.66 -16.46 15.11
C PHE A 63 -25.48 -15.82 13.73
N ASN A 64 -24.94 -16.59 12.77
CA ASN A 64 -24.68 -16.10 11.41
C ASN A 64 -25.97 -15.58 10.78
N GLU A 65 -27.06 -16.35 10.77
CA GLU A 65 -28.30 -15.94 10.11
C GLU A 65 -28.92 -14.70 10.77
N LEU A 66 -29.06 -14.68 12.10
CA LEU A 66 -29.76 -13.61 12.81
C LEU A 66 -28.95 -12.31 12.82
N PHE A 67 -27.67 -12.37 13.18
CA PHE A 67 -26.85 -11.17 13.30
C PHE A 67 -26.47 -10.60 11.92
N THR A 68 -26.12 -11.43 10.93
CA THR A 68 -25.87 -10.89 9.57
C THR A 68 -27.12 -10.24 9.00
N THR A 69 -28.30 -10.84 9.17
CA THR A 69 -29.57 -10.25 8.71
C THR A 69 -29.85 -8.91 9.39
N LEU A 70 -29.60 -8.81 10.70
CA LEU A 70 -29.80 -7.58 11.46
C LEU A 70 -28.86 -6.46 11.01
N PHE A 71 -27.56 -6.74 10.90
CA PHE A 71 -26.56 -5.74 10.48
C PHE A 71 -26.72 -5.35 9.01
N ARG A 72 -27.08 -6.28 8.12
CA ARG A 72 -27.43 -5.95 6.73
C ARG A 72 -28.68 -5.06 6.67
N SER A 73 -29.66 -5.27 7.54
CA SER A 73 -30.93 -4.51 7.50
C SER A 73 -30.81 -3.11 8.12
N ALA A 74 -29.73 -2.83 8.84
CA ALA A 74 -29.49 -1.55 9.48
C ALA A 74 -29.00 -0.46 8.49
N PRO A 75 -29.07 0.84 8.88
CA PRO A 75 -28.34 1.88 8.17
C PRO A 75 -26.86 1.52 8.09
N LEU A 76 -26.31 1.47 6.86
CA LEU A 76 -25.00 0.90 6.60
C LEU A 76 -23.87 1.71 7.25
N ASP A 77 -23.99 3.03 7.26
CA ASP A 77 -23.08 3.93 7.96
C ASP A 77 -23.00 3.59 9.45
N ASP A 78 -24.16 3.45 10.12
CA ASP A 78 -24.21 3.09 11.53
C ASP A 78 -23.66 1.67 11.79
N ALA A 79 -23.96 0.71 10.92
CA ALA A 79 -23.50 -0.68 11.04
C ALA A 79 -21.97 -0.80 10.99
N PHE A 80 -21.34 -0.17 9.98
CA PHE A 80 -19.87 -0.13 9.88
C PHE A 80 -19.25 0.62 11.06
N LEU A 81 -19.78 1.80 11.41
CA LEU A 81 -19.28 2.59 12.53
C LEU A 81 -19.33 1.81 13.85
N VAL A 82 -20.43 1.10 14.14
CA VAL A 82 -20.56 0.32 15.38
C VAL A 82 -19.57 -0.85 15.42
N LEU A 83 -19.45 -1.62 14.34
CA LEU A 83 -18.57 -2.79 14.31
C LEU A 83 -17.08 -2.39 14.39
N ILE A 84 -16.65 -1.38 13.63
CA ILE A 84 -15.23 -0.95 13.64
C ILE A 84 -14.89 -0.25 14.97
N ASN A 85 -15.80 0.53 15.55
CA ASN A 85 -15.57 1.10 16.89
C ASN A 85 -15.52 0.01 17.97
N ALA A 86 -16.34 -1.04 17.86
CA ALA A 86 -16.24 -2.17 18.77
C ALA A 86 -14.90 -2.90 18.62
N LEU A 87 -14.38 -3.03 17.41
CA LEU A 87 -13.04 -3.57 17.15
C LEU A 87 -11.95 -2.72 17.83
N HIS A 88 -12.07 -1.40 17.82
CA HIS A 88 -11.16 -0.50 18.54
C HIS A 88 -11.18 -0.68 20.06
N SER A 89 -12.29 -1.19 20.61
CA SER A 89 -12.44 -1.50 22.05
C SER A 89 -11.98 -2.91 22.43
N CYS A 90 -11.60 -3.74 21.46
CA CYS A 90 -11.12 -5.09 21.71
C CYS A 90 -9.66 -5.09 22.18
N ASP A 91 -9.34 -5.99 23.11
CA ASP A 91 -7.99 -6.31 23.55
C ASP A 91 -7.67 -7.79 23.30
N GLY A 92 -6.42 -8.19 23.52
CA GLY A 92 -5.95 -9.56 23.28
C GLY A 92 -6.67 -10.64 24.11
N SER A 93 -7.40 -10.28 25.17
CA SER A 93 -8.19 -11.20 25.99
C SER A 93 -9.61 -11.45 25.43
N GLN A 94 -10.07 -10.61 24.51
CA GLN A 94 -11.42 -10.64 23.93
C GLN A 94 -11.49 -11.34 22.56
N MET A 95 -10.71 -12.42 22.37
CA MET A 95 -10.65 -13.17 21.11
C MET A 95 -12.01 -13.66 20.61
N PHE A 96 -12.87 -14.13 21.52
CA PHE A 96 -14.24 -14.56 21.17
C PHE A 96 -15.04 -13.41 20.55
N ARG A 97 -14.99 -12.22 21.15
CA ARG A 97 -15.68 -11.03 20.64
C ARG A 97 -15.11 -10.59 19.30
N LEU A 98 -13.78 -10.60 19.16
CA LEU A 98 -13.08 -10.25 17.92
C LEU A 98 -13.57 -11.12 16.75
N GLN A 99 -13.66 -12.44 16.93
CA GLN A 99 -14.12 -13.36 15.88
C GLN A 99 -15.51 -13.00 15.38
N HIS A 100 -16.46 -12.78 16.29
CA HIS A 100 -17.83 -12.47 15.94
C HIS A 100 -17.95 -11.09 15.27
N ILE A 101 -17.15 -10.10 15.68
CA ILE A 101 -17.05 -8.81 14.98
C ILE A 101 -16.52 -9.01 13.56
N ILE A 102 -15.47 -9.81 13.37
CA ILE A 102 -14.87 -10.07 12.06
C ILE A 102 -15.83 -10.82 11.13
N ILE A 103 -16.57 -11.80 11.64
CA ILE A 103 -17.59 -12.52 10.86
C ILE A 103 -18.63 -11.53 10.33
N LEU A 104 -19.11 -10.61 11.17
CA LEU A 104 -20.10 -9.61 10.75
C LEU A 104 -19.51 -8.56 9.82
N LEU A 105 -18.25 -8.15 10.03
CA LEU A 105 -17.56 -7.22 9.13
C LEU A 105 -17.32 -7.86 7.76
N ASP A 106 -16.79 -9.08 7.68
CA ASP A 106 -16.59 -9.77 6.39
C ASP A 106 -17.91 -9.89 5.63
N ASP A 107 -18.98 -10.27 6.33
CA ASP A 107 -20.30 -10.39 5.73
C ASP A 107 -20.86 -9.05 5.22
N LEU A 108 -20.76 -8.00 6.03
CA LEU A 108 -21.26 -6.67 5.69
C LEU A 108 -20.44 -6.07 4.54
N GLU A 109 -19.12 -6.24 4.55
CA GLU A 109 -18.23 -5.80 3.48
C GLU A 109 -18.54 -6.52 2.17
N LYS A 110 -18.67 -7.85 2.23
CA LYS A 110 -18.98 -8.69 1.08
C LYS A 110 -20.33 -8.36 0.45
N THR A 111 -21.34 -8.06 1.25
CA THR A 111 -22.73 -7.96 0.76
C THR A 111 -23.23 -6.54 0.55
N ARG A 112 -22.72 -5.55 1.30
CA ARG A 112 -23.32 -4.20 1.37
C ARG A 112 -22.35 -3.04 1.16
N LEU A 113 -21.04 -3.26 1.16
CA LEU A 113 -20.06 -2.19 0.93
C LEU A 113 -20.25 -1.53 -0.44
N GLU A 114 -20.53 -2.32 -1.47
CA GLU A 114 -20.84 -1.79 -2.81
C GLU A 114 -22.00 -0.81 -2.76
N SER A 115 -23.13 -1.19 -2.13
CA SER A 115 -24.30 -0.31 -2.02
C SER A 115 -23.98 0.98 -1.26
N LEU A 116 -23.17 0.90 -0.20
CA LEU A 116 -22.75 2.09 0.56
C LEU A 116 -21.96 3.07 -0.32
N LEU A 117 -20.99 2.58 -1.10
CA LEU A 117 -20.19 3.43 -1.98
C LEU A 117 -21.02 3.96 -3.15
N VAL A 118 -21.88 3.14 -3.75
CA VAL A 118 -22.77 3.58 -4.85
C VAL A 118 -23.78 4.62 -4.35
N ASP A 119 -24.36 4.46 -3.16
CA ASP A 119 -25.31 5.44 -2.61
C ASP A 119 -24.62 6.76 -2.27
N SER A 120 -23.34 6.72 -1.84
CA SER A 120 -22.57 7.91 -1.48
C SER A 120 -22.44 8.92 -2.63
N ILE A 121 -22.36 8.44 -3.87
CA ILE A 121 -22.14 9.33 -5.03
C ILE A 121 -23.36 10.20 -5.33
N GLY A 122 -24.54 9.82 -4.82
CA GLY A 122 -25.79 10.56 -4.98
C GLY A 122 -26.11 11.49 -3.83
N ARG A 123 -25.30 11.51 -2.77
CA ARG A 123 -25.55 12.36 -1.60
C ARG A 123 -25.18 13.81 -1.87
N ASP A 124 -25.96 14.71 -1.29
CA ASP A 124 -25.74 16.15 -1.38
C ASP A 124 -24.40 16.52 -0.71
N PRO A 125 -23.48 17.21 -1.41
CA PRO A 125 -22.23 17.69 -0.82
C PRO A 125 -22.41 18.65 0.36
N SER A 126 -23.61 19.22 0.54
CA SER A 126 -23.94 20.10 1.66
C SER A 126 -24.57 19.38 2.86
N ASP A 127 -24.76 18.06 2.79
CA ASP A 127 -25.25 17.26 3.91
C ASP A 127 -24.21 17.17 5.03
N VAL A 128 -24.40 17.99 6.06
CA VAL A 128 -23.48 18.09 7.20
C VAL A 128 -23.38 16.77 7.98
N ASP A 129 -24.47 16.00 8.12
CA ASP A 129 -24.44 14.72 8.86
C ASP A 129 -23.62 13.68 8.09
N TRP A 130 -23.86 13.58 6.78
CA TRP A 130 -23.08 12.72 5.91
C TRP A 130 -21.61 13.12 5.86
N ASN A 131 -21.30 14.41 5.73
CA ASN A 131 -19.92 14.86 5.58
C ASN A 131 -19.06 14.56 6.82
N VAL A 132 -19.65 14.63 8.02
CA VAL A 132 -18.95 14.23 9.26
C VAL A 132 -18.76 12.71 9.29
N LYS A 133 -19.80 11.95 8.95
CA LYS A 133 -19.74 10.48 8.97
C LYS A 133 -18.81 9.91 7.90
N GLN A 134 -18.77 10.47 6.69
CA GLN A 134 -17.99 9.93 5.58
C GLN A 134 -16.49 9.97 5.86
N GLY A 135 -15.99 11.07 6.44
CA GLY A 135 -14.57 11.21 6.76
C GLY A 135 -14.13 10.21 7.82
N GLU A 136 -14.95 10.04 8.85
CA GLU A 136 -14.71 9.04 9.91
C GLU A 136 -14.82 7.61 9.36
N LEU A 137 -15.82 7.33 8.54
CA LEU A 137 -16.01 6.03 7.92
C LEU A 137 -14.84 5.66 6.99
N CYS A 138 -14.36 6.59 6.17
CA CYS A 138 -13.16 6.39 5.35
C CYS A 138 -11.97 5.98 6.21
N ARG A 139 -11.66 6.78 7.24
CA ARG A 139 -10.55 6.53 8.16
C ARG A 139 -10.68 5.17 8.82
N LEU A 140 -11.87 4.82 9.30
CA LEU A 140 -12.13 3.56 9.97
C LEU A 140 -11.98 2.36 9.03
N LEU A 141 -12.52 2.43 7.81
CA LEU A 141 -12.34 1.39 6.80
C LEU A 141 -10.85 1.13 6.56
N GLY A 142 -10.05 2.19 6.33
CA GLY A 142 -8.60 2.06 6.14
C GLY A 142 -7.83 1.50 7.34
N GLN A 143 -8.29 1.77 8.56
CA GLN A 143 -7.64 1.30 9.79
C GLN A 143 -8.06 -0.10 10.22
N THR A 144 -9.13 -0.68 9.64
CA THR A 144 -9.70 -1.95 10.14
C THR A 144 -8.68 -3.07 10.21
N THR A 145 -7.85 -3.22 9.17
CA THR A 145 -6.79 -4.24 9.16
C THR A 145 -5.70 -3.97 10.20
N CYS A 146 -5.31 -2.71 10.43
CA CYS A 146 -4.38 -2.34 11.48
C CYS A 146 -4.94 -2.66 12.87
N LEU A 147 -6.23 -2.39 13.10
CA LEU A 147 -6.90 -2.70 14.36
C LEU A 147 -6.92 -4.22 14.61
N VAL A 148 -7.24 -5.03 13.60
CA VAL A 148 -7.17 -6.50 13.70
C VAL A 148 -5.74 -6.96 14.03
N HIS A 149 -4.73 -6.41 13.37
CA HIS A 149 -3.32 -6.74 13.67
C HIS A 149 -2.91 -6.33 15.09
N ASN A 150 -3.37 -5.19 15.59
CA ASN A 150 -3.04 -4.70 16.93
C ASN A 150 -3.63 -5.59 18.03
N VAL A 151 -4.88 -6.05 17.86
CA VAL A 151 -5.50 -6.98 18.80
C VAL A 151 -4.78 -8.34 18.78
N PHE A 152 -4.31 -8.76 17.60
CA PHE A 152 -3.57 -10.03 17.44
C PHE A 152 -2.13 -9.97 17.98
N GLY A 153 -1.37 -8.92 17.67
CA GLY A 153 0.03 -8.76 18.04
C GLY A 153 0.28 -8.60 19.54
N ASN A 154 -0.76 -8.23 20.31
CA ASN A 154 -0.73 -8.15 21.77
C ASN A 154 -1.08 -9.47 22.48
N SER A 155 -1.46 -10.51 21.73
CA SER A 155 -1.81 -11.81 22.32
C SER A 155 -0.58 -12.72 22.37
N HIS A 156 -0.03 -12.98 23.56
CA HIS A 156 1.01 -13.97 23.82
C HIS A 156 0.57 -15.43 23.54
N LEU A 157 -0.61 -15.63 22.93
CA LEU A 157 -1.28 -16.92 22.77
C LEU A 157 -1.33 -17.38 21.31
N LEU A 158 -0.22 -17.19 20.58
CA LEU A 158 0.00 -17.72 19.22
C LEU A 158 -0.21 -19.26 19.13
N CYS A 159 -0.24 -19.97 20.25
CA CYS A 159 -0.42 -21.42 20.30
C CYS A 159 -1.86 -21.92 20.31
N LEU A 160 -2.91 -21.11 20.54
CA LEU A 160 -4.17 -21.72 20.98
C LEU A 160 -5.22 -22.12 19.94
N VAL A 161 -5.28 -21.60 18.71
CA VAL A 161 -6.18 -22.23 17.70
C VAL A 161 -5.78 -21.90 16.25
N LYS A 162 -5.42 -22.91 15.44
CA LYS A 162 -5.16 -22.77 13.99
C LYS A 162 -6.35 -22.18 13.22
N SER A 163 -7.59 -22.46 13.63
CA SER A 163 -8.80 -21.97 12.96
C SER A 163 -8.98 -20.45 13.07
N ASN A 164 -8.60 -19.86 14.22
CA ASN A 164 -8.70 -18.41 14.44
C ASN A 164 -7.74 -17.65 13.50
N TYR A 165 -6.54 -18.20 13.31
CA TYR A 165 -5.55 -17.64 12.40
C TYR A 165 -6.02 -17.65 10.95
N THR A 166 -6.67 -18.74 10.50
CA THR A 166 -7.23 -18.83 9.14
C THR A 166 -8.34 -17.81 8.90
N LEU A 167 -9.27 -17.66 9.85
CA LEU A 167 -10.36 -16.67 9.78
C LEU A 167 -9.80 -15.24 9.65
N LEU A 168 -8.85 -14.89 10.52
CA LEU A 168 -8.20 -13.57 10.53
C LEU A 168 -7.46 -13.30 9.22
N LYS A 169 -6.65 -14.26 8.75
CA LYS A 169 -5.90 -14.13 7.51
C LYS A 169 -6.82 -13.96 6.30
N ALA A 170 -7.93 -14.70 6.27
CA ALA A 170 -8.94 -14.58 5.23
C ALA A 170 -9.56 -13.18 5.24
N TYR A 171 -10.02 -12.68 6.39
CA TYR A 171 -10.59 -11.33 6.50
C TYR A 171 -9.60 -10.23 6.07
N LEU A 172 -8.35 -10.28 6.56
CA LEU A 172 -7.31 -9.31 6.22
C LEU A 172 -7.02 -9.23 4.71
N ASN A 173 -7.12 -10.36 4.01
CA ASN A 173 -6.99 -10.41 2.56
C ASN A 173 -8.26 -9.93 1.85
N ASN A 174 -9.42 -10.37 2.33
CA ASN A 174 -10.71 -10.11 1.70
C ASN A 174 -11.12 -8.63 1.78
N HIS A 175 -10.83 -7.96 2.90
CA HIS A 175 -11.20 -6.56 3.14
C HIS A 175 -10.80 -5.65 1.98
N TRP A 176 -9.51 -5.70 1.58
CA TRP A 176 -9.01 -4.87 0.48
C TRP A 176 -9.62 -5.26 -0.87
N ILE A 177 -9.88 -6.55 -1.10
CA ILE A 177 -10.52 -7.03 -2.33
C ILE A 177 -11.98 -6.54 -2.41
N TYR A 178 -12.73 -6.61 -1.32
CA TYR A 178 -14.10 -6.10 -1.24
C TYR A 178 -14.15 -4.60 -1.43
N LEU A 179 -13.22 -3.86 -0.82
CA LEU A 179 -13.10 -2.41 -1.00
C LEU A 179 -12.77 -2.03 -2.44
N LEU A 180 -11.84 -2.75 -3.08
CA LEU A 180 -11.51 -2.59 -4.49
C LEU A 180 -12.73 -2.80 -5.39
N ASN A 181 -13.43 -3.93 -5.22
CA ASN A 181 -14.58 -4.26 -6.07
C ASN A 181 -15.74 -3.28 -5.88
N SER A 182 -16.00 -2.88 -4.63
CA SER A 182 -17.02 -1.88 -4.31
C SER A 182 -16.68 -0.51 -4.91
N LEU A 183 -15.41 -0.11 -4.86
CA LEU A 183 -14.93 1.13 -5.48
C LEU A 183 -15.07 1.08 -7.00
N LYS A 184 -14.71 -0.04 -7.64
CA LYS A 184 -14.92 -0.24 -9.09
C LYS A 184 -16.40 -0.10 -9.46
N ALA A 185 -17.29 -0.74 -8.72
CA ALA A 185 -18.73 -0.65 -8.96
C ALA A 185 -19.25 0.79 -8.78
N ALA A 186 -18.81 1.50 -7.75
CA ALA A 186 -19.19 2.90 -7.52
C ALA A 186 -18.67 3.85 -8.62
N LEU A 187 -17.45 3.65 -9.11
CA LEU A 187 -16.90 4.42 -10.22
C LEU A 187 -17.65 4.16 -11.53
N THR A 188 -18.03 2.91 -11.81
CA THR A 188 -18.89 2.58 -12.96
C THR A 188 -20.26 3.25 -12.85
N ASN A 189 -20.88 3.25 -11.66
CA ASN A 189 -22.15 3.96 -11.42
C ASN A 189 -21.99 5.48 -11.54
N ALA A 190 -20.86 6.04 -11.10
CA ALA A 190 -20.53 7.46 -11.27
C ALA A 190 -20.42 7.83 -12.76
N LEU A 191 -19.85 6.95 -13.59
CA LEU A 191 -19.78 7.13 -15.04
C LEU A 191 -21.19 7.20 -15.65
N GLU A 192 -22.06 6.24 -15.31
CA GLU A 192 -23.44 6.23 -15.81
C GLU A 192 -24.24 7.46 -15.36
N ARG A 193 -24.08 7.89 -14.10
CA ARG A 193 -24.70 9.13 -13.62
C ARG A 193 -24.20 10.37 -14.35
N CYS A 194 -22.90 10.46 -14.62
CA CYS A 194 -22.34 11.55 -15.42
C CYS A 194 -22.91 11.55 -16.84
N ARG A 195 -23.09 10.38 -17.46
CA ARG A 195 -23.72 10.23 -18.79
C ARG A 195 -25.18 10.67 -18.79
N ASP A 196 -25.89 10.39 -17.69
CA ASP A 196 -27.24 10.89 -17.41
C ASP A 196 -27.30 12.40 -17.08
N SER A 197 -26.16 13.12 -17.11
CA SER A 197 -26.06 14.53 -16.70
C SER A 197 -26.50 14.79 -15.24
N LYS A 198 -26.31 13.81 -14.36
CA LYS A 198 -26.53 13.93 -12.91
C LYS A 198 -25.21 14.26 -12.22
N ASP A 199 -25.30 15.07 -11.18
CA ASP A 199 -24.14 15.33 -10.32
C ASP A 199 -23.71 14.08 -9.54
N VAL A 200 -22.40 14.01 -9.32
CA VAL A 200 -21.70 12.92 -8.64
C VAL A 200 -20.81 13.51 -7.56
N ASN A 201 -21.07 13.12 -6.30
CA ASN A 201 -20.17 13.39 -5.20
C ASN A 201 -19.04 12.35 -5.18
N MET A 202 -17.79 12.81 -5.28
CA MET A 202 -16.61 11.95 -5.35
C MET A 202 -15.81 11.90 -4.04
N GLU A 203 -16.20 12.69 -3.03
CA GLU A 203 -15.39 12.89 -1.82
C GLU A 203 -15.12 11.58 -1.07
N PHE A 204 -16.16 10.77 -0.86
CA PHE A 204 -16.01 9.46 -0.22
C PHE A 204 -15.14 8.49 -1.05
N LEU A 205 -15.28 8.48 -2.38
CA LEU A 205 -14.49 7.61 -3.25
C LEU A 205 -13.01 8.01 -3.28
N VAL A 206 -12.72 9.31 -3.23
CA VAL A 206 -11.36 9.86 -3.08
C VAL A 206 -10.74 9.41 -1.75
N GLY A 207 -11.49 9.53 -0.66
CA GLY A 207 -11.09 9.04 0.67
C GLY A 207 -10.76 7.55 0.67
N VAL A 208 -11.65 6.72 0.11
CA VAL A 208 -11.46 5.27 0.01
C VAL A 208 -10.26 4.91 -0.87
N THR A 209 -10.07 5.61 -1.99
CA THR A 209 -8.91 5.39 -2.88
C THR A 209 -7.60 5.67 -2.17
N TYR A 210 -7.56 6.73 -1.37
CA TYR A 210 -6.40 7.05 -0.56
C TYR A 210 -6.12 5.98 0.49
N GLU A 211 -7.13 5.52 1.24
CA GLU A 211 -6.95 4.47 2.23
C GLU A 211 -6.53 3.13 1.59
N LEU A 212 -7.07 2.79 0.41
CA LEU A 212 -6.63 1.63 -0.37
C LEU A 212 -5.14 1.72 -0.73
N SER A 213 -4.67 2.90 -1.15
CA SER A 213 -3.26 3.12 -1.52
C SER A 213 -2.29 2.96 -0.35
N ARG A 214 -2.74 3.21 0.87
CA ARG A 214 -1.94 3.00 2.10
C ARG A 214 -2.01 1.57 2.61
N GLY A 215 -3.14 0.91 2.40
CA GLY A 215 -3.46 -0.39 2.96
C GLY A 215 -2.75 -1.54 2.26
N ASP A 216 -3.02 -1.70 0.96
CA ASP A 216 -2.48 -2.81 0.16
C ASP A 216 -2.07 -2.29 -1.23
N THR A 217 -0.76 -2.09 -1.40
CA THR A 217 -0.15 -1.59 -2.64
C THR A 217 -0.49 -2.46 -3.84
N ALA A 218 -0.55 -3.79 -3.69
CA ALA A 218 -0.84 -4.69 -4.81
C ALA A 218 -2.29 -4.52 -5.27
N VAL A 219 -3.24 -4.44 -4.33
CA VAL A 219 -4.65 -4.20 -4.62
C VAL A 219 -4.85 -2.79 -5.20
N PHE A 220 -4.11 -1.78 -4.72
CA PHE A 220 -4.10 -0.45 -5.32
C PHE A 220 -3.56 -0.45 -6.76
N HIS A 221 -2.50 -1.22 -7.06
CA HIS A 221 -2.00 -1.38 -8.43
C HIS A 221 -3.06 -2.03 -9.35
N MET A 222 -3.85 -2.97 -8.83
CA MET A 222 -5.00 -3.53 -9.55
C MET A 222 -6.09 -2.48 -9.83
N LEU A 223 -6.32 -1.53 -8.91
CA LEU A 223 -7.21 -0.38 -9.17
C LEU A 223 -6.67 0.47 -10.30
N VAL A 224 -5.41 0.89 -10.23
CA VAL A 224 -4.79 1.76 -11.26
C VAL A 224 -4.82 1.09 -12.62
N THR A 225 -4.47 -0.20 -12.70
CA THR A 225 -4.54 -0.99 -13.94
C THR A 225 -5.96 -1.03 -14.52
N TRP A 226 -6.97 -1.22 -13.66
CA TRP A 226 -8.37 -1.22 -14.08
C TRP A 226 -8.89 0.17 -14.49
N LEU A 227 -8.46 1.24 -13.81
CA LEU A 227 -8.75 2.61 -14.25
C LEU A 227 -8.20 2.86 -15.66
N GLY A 228 -6.97 2.37 -15.92
CA GLY A 228 -6.33 2.45 -17.23
C GLY A 228 -6.96 1.55 -18.29
N SER A 229 -7.75 0.53 -17.99
CA SER A 229 -8.33 -0.33 -19.04
C SER A 229 -9.43 0.35 -19.87
N HIS A 230 -9.91 1.52 -19.44
CA HIS A 230 -11.02 2.25 -20.05
C HIS A 230 -10.53 3.46 -20.88
N MET A 231 -9.60 3.22 -21.80
CA MET A 231 -8.78 4.25 -22.47
C MET A 231 -9.55 5.25 -23.36
N ASP A 232 -10.77 4.92 -23.81
CA ASP A 232 -11.47 5.69 -24.87
C ASP A 232 -12.58 6.61 -24.36
N ASP A 233 -12.86 6.63 -23.05
CA ASP A 233 -13.95 7.43 -22.50
C ASP A 233 -13.44 8.75 -21.87
N THR A 234 -13.89 9.88 -22.44
CA THR A 234 -13.51 11.22 -21.98
C THR A 234 -14.11 11.61 -20.63
N ILE A 235 -15.29 11.09 -20.28
CA ILE A 235 -15.91 11.27 -18.95
C ILE A 235 -15.12 10.43 -17.95
N TRP A 236 -14.77 9.20 -18.31
CA TRP A 236 -13.94 8.33 -17.49
C TRP A 236 -12.57 8.93 -17.17
N SER A 237 -11.92 9.54 -18.17
CA SER A 237 -10.64 10.24 -17.98
C SER A 237 -10.75 11.39 -16.97
N ARG A 238 -11.88 12.11 -16.96
CA ARG A 238 -12.14 13.17 -15.97
C ARG A 238 -12.42 12.61 -14.57
N ILE A 239 -13.17 11.51 -14.48
CA ILE A 239 -13.43 10.83 -13.21
C ILE A 239 -12.11 10.32 -12.61
N SER A 240 -11.30 9.64 -13.42
CA SER A 240 -9.97 9.14 -13.02
C SER A 240 -9.05 10.28 -12.58
N ALA A 241 -8.96 11.36 -13.36
CA ALA A 241 -8.13 12.50 -13.02
C ALA A 241 -8.59 13.15 -11.70
N ARG A 242 -9.91 13.32 -11.51
CA ARG A 242 -10.45 13.85 -10.25
C ARG A 242 -10.15 12.93 -9.07
N LEU A 243 -10.33 11.63 -9.22
CA LEU A 243 -10.06 10.64 -8.18
C LEU A 243 -8.59 10.69 -7.70
N LEU A 244 -7.66 10.89 -8.63
CA LEU A 244 -6.21 10.80 -8.37
C LEU A 244 -5.54 12.15 -8.06
N THR A 245 -6.24 13.27 -8.21
CA THR A 245 -5.65 14.61 -8.02
C THR A 245 -6.34 15.46 -6.95
N ASP A 246 -7.40 14.93 -6.34
CA ASP A 246 -8.14 15.62 -5.28
C ASP A 246 -7.25 15.82 -4.03
N THR A 247 -7.37 16.99 -3.42
CA THR A 247 -6.51 17.43 -2.30
C THR A 247 -7.22 17.41 -0.95
N SER A 248 -8.46 16.93 -0.88
CA SER A 248 -9.28 16.91 0.34
C SER A 248 -8.60 16.09 1.46
N ASN A 249 -7.81 15.08 1.11
CA ASN A 249 -7.03 14.27 2.06
C ASN A 249 -5.66 14.88 2.43
N GLY A 250 -5.33 16.07 1.94
CA GLY A 250 -4.07 16.78 2.20
C GLY A 250 -2.96 16.54 1.15
N ILE A 251 -2.06 17.52 1.02
CA ILE A 251 -1.04 17.56 -0.06
C ILE A 251 0.05 16.49 0.11
N ALA A 252 0.52 16.25 1.34
CA ALA A 252 1.56 15.23 1.60
C ALA A 252 1.08 13.80 1.24
N ASN A 253 -0.21 13.56 1.46
CA ASN A 253 -0.89 12.32 1.16
C ASN A 253 -1.04 12.10 -0.35
N LEU A 254 -1.28 13.18 -1.08
CA LEU A 254 -1.34 13.15 -2.54
C LEU A 254 0.02 12.80 -3.17
N GLU A 255 1.15 13.24 -2.62
CA GLU A 255 2.47 12.84 -3.15
C GLU A 255 2.67 11.32 -3.13
N LYS A 256 2.37 10.67 -1.98
CA LYS A 256 2.51 9.21 -1.85
C LYS A 256 1.59 8.49 -2.85
N LEU A 257 0.35 8.95 -2.98
CA LEU A 257 -0.61 8.42 -3.96
C LEU A 257 -0.10 8.53 -5.40
N LEU A 258 0.38 9.71 -5.80
CA LEU A 258 0.86 9.96 -7.16
C LEU A 258 2.07 9.09 -7.52
N ILE A 259 3.02 8.90 -6.62
CA ILE A 259 4.15 7.99 -6.84
C ILE A 259 3.66 6.54 -7.02
N LEU A 260 2.72 6.07 -6.20
CA LEU A 260 2.15 4.73 -6.36
C LEU A 260 1.43 4.56 -7.71
N VAL A 261 0.70 5.58 -8.17
CA VAL A 261 0.07 5.57 -9.50
C VAL A 261 1.13 5.50 -10.60
N LEU A 262 2.23 6.25 -10.48
CA LEU A 262 3.33 6.26 -11.45
C LEU A 262 4.01 4.89 -11.57
N LEU A 263 4.20 4.20 -10.44
CA LEU A 263 4.76 2.85 -10.41
C LEU A 263 3.76 1.82 -10.96
N ALA A 264 2.49 1.93 -10.59
CA ALA A 264 1.43 1.02 -11.03
C ALA A 264 1.07 1.16 -12.51
N ALA A 265 1.26 2.34 -13.11
CA ALA A 265 0.94 2.55 -14.51
C ALA A 265 1.83 1.69 -15.41
N LYS A 266 1.20 0.98 -16.35
CA LYS A 266 1.91 0.14 -17.32
C LYS A 266 2.87 0.96 -18.16
N ASP A 267 2.40 2.09 -18.66
CA ASP A 267 3.11 2.89 -19.65
C ASP A 267 2.67 4.37 -19.63
N GLY A 268 3.34 5.20 -20.45
CA GLY A 268 3.01 6.63 -20.58
C GLY A 268 1.65 6.93 -21.21
N LYS A 269 1.12 6.06 -22.08
CA LYS A 269 -0.21 6.23 -22.69
C LYS A 269 -1.28 6.14 -21.60
N MET A 270 -1.14 5.16 -20.70
CA MET A 270 -1.98 5.00 -19.54
C MET A 270 -1.95 6.22 -18.61
N LEU A 271 -0.75 6.76 -18.30
CA LEU A 271 -0.63 7.98 -17.51
C LEU A 271 -1.32 9.18 -18.16
N GLN A 272 -1.17 9.33 -19.48
CA GLN A 272 -1.82 10.40 -20.24
C GLN A 272 -3.35 10.31 -20.15
N LYS A 273 -3.93 9.10 -20.21
CA LYS A 273 -5.38 8.92 -20.09
C LYS A 273 -5.91 9.09 -18.67
N LEU A 274 -5.16 8.60 -17.67
CA LEU A 274 -5.53 8.71 -16.25
C LEU A 274 -5.63 10.16 -15.78
N PHE A 275 -4.67 11.01 -16.18
CA PHE A 275 -4.58 12.40 -15.71
C PHE A 275 -5.03 13.43 -16.74
N GLY A 276 -4.94 13.13 -18.04
CA GLY A 276 -5.27 14.05 -19.11
C GLY A 276 -4.54 15.39 -18.95
N LYS A 277 -5.31 16.48 -18.94
CA LYS A 277 -4.77 17.84 -18.82
C LYS A 277 -4.22 18.16 -17.43
N GLU A 278 -4.54 17.37 -16.41
CA GLU A 278 -4.02 17.58 -15.05
C GLU A 278 -2.50 17.42 -14.99
N ILE A 279 -1.88 16.69 -15.93
CA ILE A 279 -0.42 16.56 -16.04
C ILE A 279 0.30 17.93 -16.04
N TYR A 280 -0.23 18.91 -16.76
CA TYR A 280 0.38 20.25 -16.84
C TYR A 280 -0.43 21.34 -16.15
N LYS A 281 -1.69 21.08 -15.77
CA LYS A 281 -2.54 22.06 -15.06
C LYS A 281 -2.43 21.96 -13.55
N ASN A 282 -2.28 20.75 -13.03
CA ASN A 282 -2.19 20.53 -11.59
C ASN A 282 -0.72 20.67 -11.19
N GLU A 283 -0.39 21.75 -10.48
CA GLU A 283 0.98 22.04 -10.04
C GLU A 283 1.56 20.94 -9.15
N ILE A 284 0.72 20.21 -8.40
CA ILE A 284 1.17 19.09 -7.57
C ILE A 284 1.57 17.92 -8.48
N VAL A 285 0.73 17.54 -9.44
CA VAL A 285 1.06 16.47 -10.40
C VAL A 285 2.33 16.82 -11.17
N LYS A 286 2.41 18.04 -11.71
CA LYS A 286 3.58 18.52 -12.44
C LYS A 286 4.84 18.43 -11.58
N ARG A 287 4.79 18.93 -10.35
CA ARG A 287 5.93 18.89 -9.41
C ARG A 287 6.32 17.48 -9.03
N ILE A 288 5.37 16.59 -8.73
CA ILE A 288 5.68 15.22 -8.33
C ILE A 288 6.27 14.43 -9.51
N PHE A 289 5.65 14.49 -10.68
CA PHE A 289 6.07 13.70 -11.85
C PHE A 289 7.30 14.27 -12.54
N PHE A 290 7.33 15.57 -12.83
CA PHE A 290 8.35 16.16 -13.71
C PHE A 290 9.45 16.92 -12.97
N GLU A 291 9.34 17.08 -11.65
CA GLU A 291 10.43 17.64 -10.83
C GLU A 291 10.99 16.60 -9.86
N LYS A 292 10.16 16.10 -8.93
CA LYS A 292 10.63 15.19 -7.88
C LYS A 292 11.00 13.82 -8.41
N ALA A 293 10.16 13.19 -9.23
CA ALA A 293 10.42 11.84 -9.72
C ALA A 293 11.58 11.77 -10.74
N LEU A 294 11.92 12.87 -11.39
CA LEU A 294 13.02 12.94 -12.37
C LEU A 294 14.33 13.45 -11.77
N PHE A 295 14.29 14.38 -10.83
CA PHE A 295 15.49 15.10 -10.38
C PHE A 295 15.79 14.98 -8.89
N VAL A 296 14.88 14.43 -8.08
CA VAL A 296 15.05 14.30 -6.62
C VAL A 296 15.08 12.84 -6.16
N LYS A 297 14.32 11.96 -6.83
CA LYS A 297 14.22 10.53 -6.51
C LYS A 297 14.91 9.70 -7.60
N VAL A 298 15.55 8.61 -7.19
CA VAL A 298 16.08 7.58 -8.08
C VAL A 298 15.18 6.35 -7.99
N PHE A 299 14.78 5.82 -9.15
CA PHE A 299 13.99 4.59 -9.24
C PHE A 299 14.79 3.47 -9.89
N PRO A 300 14.58 2.21 -9.49
CA PRO A 300 15.15 1.07 -10.19
C PRO A 300 14.75 1.06 -11.67
N SER A 301 15.65 0.57 -12.53
CA SER A 301 15.41 0.48 -13.98
C SER A 301 14.20 -0.38 -14.36
N THR A 302 13.80 -1.31 -13.48
CA THR A 302 12.59 -2.13 -13.64
C THR A 302 11.30 -1.31 -13.68
N GLU A 303 11.27 -0.13 -13.02
CA GLU A 303 10.09 0.72 -12.94
C GLU A 303 9.87 1.61 -14.18
N GLN A 304 10.93 1.82 -14.97
CA GLN A 304 10.92 2.59 -16.23
C GLN A 304 10.29 4.00 -16.11
N VAL A 305 10.42 4.63 -14.94
CA VAL A 305 9.78 5.93 -14.64
C VAL A 305 10.12 7.02 -15.68
N PRO A 306 11.38 7.23 -16.09
CA PRO A 306 11.70 8.26 -17.09
C PRO A 306 11.05 8.02 -18.45
N GLU A 307 11.00 6.75 -18.89
CA GLU A 307 10.37 6.37 -20.16
C GLU A 307 8.84 6.59 -20.11
N LYS A 308 8.18 6.13 -19.05
CA LYS A 308 6.73 6.33 -18.85
C LYS A 308 6.36 7.81 -18.91
N LEU A 309 7.13 8.67 -18.25
CA LEU A 309 6.87 10.11 -18.22
C LEU A 309 7.18 10.81 -19.56
N ALA A 310 8.28 10.42 -20.23
CA ALA A 310 8.61 10.93 -21.56
C ALA A 310 7.53 10.56 -22.58
N MET A 311 7.07 9.30 -22.57
CA MET A 311 6.01 8.84 -23.46
C MET A 311 4.66 9.50 -23.13
N CYS A 312 4.36 9.75 -21.87
CA CYS A 312 3.16 10.49 -21.46
C CYS A 312 3.07 11.88 -22.13
N LEU A 313 4.17 12.64 -22.11
CA LEU A 313 4.22 13.94 -22.78
C LEU A 313 4.14 13.80 -24.31
N HIS A 314 4.79 12.79 -24.88
CA HIS A 314 4.73 12.50 -26.31
C HIS A 314 3.30 12.26 -26.78
N CYS A 315 2.56 11.36 -26.11
CA CYS A 315 1.16 11.08 -26.44
C CYS A 315 0.27 12.32 -26.30
N GLY A 316 0.50 13.16 -25.28
CA GLY A 316 -0.20 14.43 -25.13
C GLY A 316 0.11 15.44 -26.25
N ASN A 317 1.32 15.41 -26.79
CA ASN A 317 1.76 16.23 -27.92
C ASN A 317 1.18 15.76 -29.27
N GLU A 318 0.89 14.47 -29.45
CA GLU A 318 0.23 13.98 -30.68
C GLU A 318 -1.25 14.41 -30.73
N GLU A 319 -1.92 14.41 -29.57
CA GLU A 319 -3.33 14.83 -29.47
C GLU A 319 -3.53 16.36 -29.57
N SER A 320 -2.48 17.15 -29.38
CA SER A 320 -2.54 18.62 -29.39
C SER A 320 -1.68 19.21 -30.51
N SER A 321 -2.09 20.31 -31.13
CA SER A 321 -1.37 20.89 -32.29
C SER A 321 -0.01 21.50 -31.91
N GLY A 322 1.01 20.68 -31.63
CA GLY A 322 2.47 20.93 -31.64
C GLY A 322 3.08 22.09 -30.84
N SER A 323 2.26 23.01 -30.29
CA SER A 323 2.69 24.26 -29.65
C SER A 323 1.93 24.52 -28.34
N GLY A 324 1.41 23.45 -27.74
CA GLY A 324 0.57 23.50 -26.55
C GLY A 324 1.37 23.44 -25.24
N PRO A 325 0.66 23.45 -24.09
CA PRO A 325 1.26 23.25 -22.77
C PRO A 325 2.06 21.95 -22.63
N TRP A 326 1.66 20.88 -23.33
CA TRP A 326 2.40 19.62 -23.40
C TRP A 326 3.80 19.79 -23.97
N SER A 327 3.93 20.53 -25.08
CA SER A 327 5.21 20.74 -25.76
C SER A 327 6.13 21.58 -24.89
N ARG A 328 5.59 22.62 -24.24
CA ARG A 328 6.33 23.45 -23.29
C ARG A 328 6.85 22.65 -22.10
N LEU A 329 6.00 21.81 -21.49
CA LEU A 329 6.43 20.96 -20.37
C LEU A 329 7.54 19.98 -20.79
N HIS A 330 7.45 19.44 -22.02
CA HIS A 330 8.47 18.56 -22.57
C HIS A 330 9.80 19.31 -22.81
N GLU A 331 9.74 20.47 -23.45
CA GLU A 331 10.89 21.37 -23.65
C GLU A 331 11.55 21.74 -22.33
N ASP A 332 10.76 22.20 -21.35
CA ASP A 332 11.24 22.59 -20.01
C ASP A 332 11.92 21.42 -19.30
N THR A 333 11.36 20.21 -19.43
CA THR A 333 11.93 19.01 -18.80
C THR A 333 13.26 18.61 -19.43
N ILE A 334 13.38 18.68 -20.77
CA ILE A 334 14.66 18.40 -21.46
C ILE A 334 15.70 19.44 -21.07
N CYS A 335 15.36 20.72 -21.10
CA CYS A 335 16.26 21.81 -20.72
C CYS A 335 16.71 21.67 -19.25
N THR A 336 15.81 21.26 -18.36
CA THR A 336 16.14 21.01 -16.95
C THR A 336 17.08 19.81 -16.79
N ALA A 337 16.77 18.68 -17.43
CA ALA A 337 17.63 17.50 -17.42
C ALA A 337 19.02 17.81 -17.95
N LEU A 338 19.11 18.58 -19.04
CA LEU A 338 20.37 19.01 -19.62
C LEU A 338 21.16 19.95 -18.71
N ASN A 339 20.48 20.87 -18.03
CA ASN A 339 21.12 21.76 -17.05
C ASN A 339 21.70 20.99 -15.86
N VAL A 340 20.99 19.97 -15.35
CA VAL A 340 21.48 19.09 -14.28
C VAL A 340 22.65 18.24 -14.78
N TRP A 341 22.51 17.65 -15.98
CA TRP A 341 23.55 16.82 -16.62
C TRP A 341 24.86 17.57 -16.86
N ALA A 342 24.77 18.87 -17.19
CA ALA A 342 25.91 19.76 -17.46
C ALA A 342 26.36 20.58 -16.23
N ASN A 343 25.89 20.26 -15.02
CA ASN A 343 26.25 20.97 -13.80
C ASN A 343 27.50 20.37 -13.13
N ASP A 344 28.55 21.18 -12.98
CA ASP A 344 29.82 20.74 -12.39
C ASP A 344 29.69 20.24 -10.94
N ILE A 345 28.89 20.93 -10.11
CA ILE A 345 28.67 20.54 -8.71
C ILE A 345 27.94 19.21 -8.67
N HIS A 346 26.89 19.04 -9.49
CA HIS A 346 26.12 17.79 -9.54
C HIS A 346 27.01 16.62 -10.00
N VAL A 347 27.81 16.81 -11.05
CA VAL A 347 28.70 15.77 -11.58
C VAL A 347 29.79 15.36 -10.58
N ASN A 348 30.28 16.28 -9.75
CA ASN A 348 31.35 16.00 -8.79
C ASN A 348 30.85 15.48 -7.43
N HIS A 349 29.63 15.85 -7.01
CA HIS A 349 29.14 15.59 -5.65
C HIS A 349 27.91 14.68 -5.54
N SER A 350 27.28 14.29 -6.65
CA SER A 350 26.16 13.34 -6.61
C SER A 350 26.65 11.90 -6.61
N SER A 351 25.79 10.98 -6.15
CA SER A 351 26.05 9.55 -6.25
C SER A 351 25.99 9.07 -7.70
N ASP A 352 26.62 7.93 -7.98
CA ASP A 352 26.64 7.38 -9.34
C ASP A 352 25.23 6.96 -9.77
N GLU A 353 24.39 6.46 -8.86
CA GLU A 353 23.00 6.12 -9.15
C GLU A 353 22.19 7.34 -9.62
N GLN A 354 22.38 8.50 -8.98
CA GLN A 354 21.73 9.74 -9.38
C GLN A 354 22.24 10.20 -10.75
N LEU A 355 23.55 10.11 -11.01
CA LEU A 355 24.12 10.51 -12.31
C LEU A 355 23.64 9.61 -13.45
N ASP A 356 23.63 8.29 -13.21
CA ASP A 356 23.14 7.30 -14.15
C ASP A 356 21.66 7.53 -14.46
N TYR A 357 20.85 7.82 -13.43
CA TYR A 357 19.44 8.12 -13.58
C TYR A 357 19.20 9.38 -14.41
N ILE A 358 19.98 10.45 -14.21
CA ILE A 358 19.89 11.67 -15.03
C ILE A 358 20.28 11.40 -16.50
N ASP A 359 21.28 10.55 -16.77
CA ASP A 359 21.62 10.15 -18.14
C ASP A 359 20.43 9.46 -18.83
N VAL A 360 19.76 8.55 -18.10
CA VAL A 360 18.53 7.85 -18.57
C VAL A 360 17.37 8.82 -18.78
N VAL A 361 17.16 9.78 -17.87
CA VAL A 361 16.12 10.82 -18.00
C VAL A 361 16.34 11.65 -19.27
N LEU A 362 17.56 12.14 -19.48
CA LEU A 362 17.87 12.98 -20.63
C LEU A 362 17.64 12.22 -21.95
N LEU A 363 18.15 10.99 -22.08
CA LEU A 363 17.99 10.21 -23.31
C LEU A 363 16.52 9.87 -23.59
N ASN A 364 15.74 9.44 -22.58
CA ASN A 364 14.32 9.15 -22.78
C ASN A 364 13.54 10.38 -23.26
N PHE A 365 13.70 11.52 -22.58
CA PHE A 365 12.95 12.71 -22.95
C PHE A 365 13.33 13.24 -24.34
N VAL A 366 14.60 13.13 -24.74
CA VAL A 366 15.04 13.50 -26.10
C VAL A 366 14.54 12.50 -27.15
N LYS A 367 14.59 11.19 -26.86
CA LYS A 367 14.09 10.12 -27.74
C LYS A 367 12.64 10.40 -28.16
N TYR A 368 11.78 10.67 -27.18
CA TYR A 368 10.35 10.93 -27.37
C TYR A 368 10.01 12.37 -27.82
N ALA A 369 11.00 13.27 -27.93
CA ALA A 369 10.78 14.63 -28.43
C ALA A 369 10.48 14.62 -29.94
N ASN A 370 9.37 15.24 -30.34
CA ASN A 370 9.02 15.39 -31.75
C ASN A 370 9.96 16.40 -32.46
N LYS A 371 9.89 16.44 -33.80
CA LYS A 371 10.76 17.31 -34.62
C LYS A 371 10.65 18.79 -34.25
N GLN A 372 9.45 19.26 -33.89
CA GLN A 372 9.24 20.66 -33.53
C GLN A 372 9.94 21.02 -32.22
N ILE A 373 9.80 20.18 -31.21
CA ILE A 373 10.50 20.30 -29.91
C ILE A 373 12.00 20.25 -30.14
N ARG A 374 12.51 19.30 -30.94
CA ARG A 374 13.95 19.23 -31.25
C ARG A 374 14.45 20.51 -31.94
N CYS A 375 13.67 21.09 -32.85
CA CYS A 375 14.03 22.37 -33.46
C CYS A 375 14.03 23.54 -32.45
N SER A 376 13.07 23.59 -31.51
CA SER A 376 12.97 24.70 -30.55
C SER A 376 14.12 24.71 -29.54
N ILE A 377 14.56 23.52 -29.08
CA ILE A 377 15.61 23.40 -28.05
C ILE A 377 17.04 23.24 -28.62
N SER A 378 17.20 23.18 -29.94
CA SER A 378 18.49 22.90 -30.60
C SER A 378 19.62 23.83 -30.14
N ASN A 379 19.36 25.14 -30.02
CA ASN A 379 20.37 26.12 -29.59
C ASN A 379 20.81 25.91 -28.12
N GLU A 380 19.87 25.58 -27.24
CA GLU A 380 20.15 25.30 -25.83
C GLU A 380 21.02 24.03 -25.72
N ILE A 381 20.70 23.00 -26.52
CA ILE A 381 21.47 21.75 -26.59
C ILE A 381 22.89 21.99 -27.04
N VAL A 382 23.10 22.70 -28.15
CA VAL A 382 24.47 23.00 -28.65
C VAL A 382 25.30 23.69 -27.56
N THR A 383 24.70 24.66 -26.87
CA THR A 383 25.41 25.46 -25.86
C THR A 383 25.78 24.62 -24.62
N LYS A 384 24.84 23.81 -24.11
CA LYS A 384 25.01 23.06 -22.86
C LYS A 384 25.76 21.74 -23.05
N MET A 385 25.61 21.09 -24.20
CA MET A 385 26.34 19.85 -24.51
C MET A 385 27.85 20.08 -24.50
N ALA A 386 28.33 21.15 -25.13
CA ALA A 386 29.76 21.47 -25.15
C ALA A 386 30.33 21.66 -23.73
N SER A 387 29.61 22.37 -22.85
CA SER A 387 30.04 22.55 -21.45
C SER A 387 29.95 21.25 -20.65
N GLY A 388 28.87 20.49 -20.79
CA GLY A 388 28.64 19.26 -20.02
C GLY A 388 29.62 18.15 -20.38
N VAL A 389 29.93 17.99 -21.67
CA VAL A 389 30.97 17.06 -22.14
C VAL A 389 32.33 17.43 -21.56
N ASN A 390 32.71 18.71 -21.61
CA ASN A 390 33.99 19.17 -21.05
C ASN A 390 34.10 18.91 -19.54
N ILE A 391 33.01 19.10 -18.79
CA ILE A 391 32.96 18.79 -17.34
C ILE A 391 33.17 17.28 -17.14
N ARG A 392 32.39 16.44 -17.82
CA ARG A 392 32.45 14.99 -17.65
C ARG A 392 33.79 14.41 -18.07
N LEU A 393 34.39 14.88 -19.17
CA LEU A 393 35.72 14.44 -19.63
C LEU A 393 36.83 14.75 -18.63
N LYS A 394 36.68 15.81 -17.81
CA LYS A 394 37.63 16.17 -16.75
C LYS A 394 37.47 15.33 -15.48
N CYS A 395 36.37 14.59 -15.32
CA CYS A 395 36.18 13.71 -14.18
C CYS A 395 37.25 12.62 -14.15
N SER A 396 37.79 12.34 -12.96
CA SER A 396 38.77 11.27 -12.76
C SER A 396 38.15 9.88 -12.90
N ASP A 397 36.85 9.74 -12.63
CA ASP A 397 36.11 8.49 -12.74
C ASP A 397 35.85 8.09 -14.22
N PRO A 398 36.37 6.93 -14.67
CA PRO A 398 36.10 6.40 -16.00
C PRO A 398 34.61 6.20 -16.31
N ARG A 399 33.79 5.77 -15.34
CA ARG A 399 32.36 5.50 -15.54
C ARG A 399 31.63 6.77 -16.00
N ARG A 400 31.80 7.86 -15.24
CA ARG A 400 31.21 9.18 -15.54
C ARG A 400 31.66 9.74 -16.88
N ARG A 401 32.94 9.54 -17.24
CA ARG A 401 33.50 9.93 -18.55
C ARG A 401 32.83 9.17 -19.69
N LEU A 402 32.81 7.83 -19.62
CA LEU A 402 32.32 6.96 -20.70
C LEU A 402 30.82 7.17 -20.95
N ARG A 403 30.00 7.22 -19.89
CA ARG A 403 28.57 7.55 -20.02
C ARG A 403 28.35 8.94 -20.62
N GLY A 404 29.15 9.92 -20.19
CA GLY A 404 29.13 11.27 -20.74
C GLY A 404 29.46 11.34 -22.23
N MET A 405 30.47 10.60 -22.68
CA MET A 405 30.84 10.46 -24.08
C MET A 405 29.70 9.85 -24.91
N PHE A 406 29.11 8.75 -24.41
CA PHE A 406 28.02 8.06 -25.11
C PHE A 406 26.77 8.93 -25.27
N VAL A 407 26.29 9.55 -24.18
CA VAL A 407 25.16 10.48 -24.23
C VAL A 407 25.42 11.61 -25.22
N ALA A 408 26.66 12.10 -25.29
CA ALA A 408 27.03 13.17 -26.21
C ALA A 408 27.03 12.75 -27.68
N GLU A 409 27.51 11.56 -28.01
CA GLU A 409 27.40 11.03 -29.38
C GLU A 409 25.94 10.90 -29.79
N VAL A 410 25.13 10.26 -28.94
CA VAL A 410 23.72 9.99 -29.22
C VAL A 410 22.93 11.27 -29.46
N ILE A 411 23.09 12.27 -28.58
CA ILE A 411 22.39 13.55 -28.74
C ILE A 411 22.92 14.31 -29.96
N THR A 412 24.23 14.26 -30.24
CA THR A 412 24.81 14.91 -31.43
C THR A 412 24.22 14.33 -32.71
N ASP A 413 24.05 13.01 -32.76
CA ASP A 413 23.43 12.29 -33.87
C ASP A 413 21.93 12.64 -34.01
N TRP A 414 21.16 12.52 -32.91
CA TRP A 414 19.71 12.78 -32.90
C TRP A 414 19.30 14.20 -33.28
N PHE A 415 20.21 15.18 -33.09
CA PHE A 415 20.02 16.58 -33.50
C PHE A 415 20.76 16.95 -34.78
N SER A 416 21.51 16.02 -35.38
CA SER A 416 22.32 16.24 -36.58
C SER A 416 23.27 17.44 -36.44
N LEU A 417 23.93 17.57 -35.28
CA LEU A 417 24.81 18.70 -34.95
C LEU A 417 26.22 18.58 -35.55
N GLY A 418 26.49 17.48 -36.26
CA GLY A 418 27.79 17.17 -36.85
C GLY A 418 28.17 15.70 -36.62
N GLU A 419 29.42 15.38 -36.90
CA GLU A 419 29.99 14.05 -36.64
C GLU A 419 30.78 14.07 -35.33
N LEU A 420 30.29 13.35 -34.32
CA LEU A 420 30.99 13.12 -33.06
C LEU A 420 31.06 11.62 -32.81
N LYS A 421 32.28 11.09 -32.70
CA LYS A 421 32.57 9.69 -32.42
C LYS A 421 33.77 9.59 -31.48
N PHE A 422 33.61 8.82 -30.42
CA PHE A 422 34.62 8.44 -29.45
C PHE A 422 34.95 6.96 -29.63
N GLU A 423 36.13 6.59 -29.15
CA GLU A 423 36.56 5.20 -29.07
C GLU A 423 36.26 4.69 -27.66
N PHE A 424 35.54 3.57 -27.57
CA PHE A 424 35.16 2.95 -26.30
C PHE A 424 36.02 1.72 -26.02
N PRO A 425 36.53 1.56 -24.78
CA PRO A 425 37.19 0.33 -24.36
C PRO A 425 36.17 -0.81 -24.22
N PRO A 426 36.59 -2.09 -24.26
CA PRO A 426 35.68 -3.24 -24.19
C PRO A 426 34.76 -3.24 -22.95
N GLU A 427 35.26 -2.76 -21.82
CA GLU A 427 34.52 -2.71 -20.55
C GLU A 427 33.42 -1.62 -20.53
N ALA A 428 33.41 -0.70 -21.50
CA ALA A 428 32.41 0.35 -21.58
C ALA A 428 31.02 -0.21 -21.88
N ASP A 429 30.93 -1.37 -22.54
CA ASP A 429 29.66 -1.98 -22.91
C ASP A 429 28.79 -2.26 -21.68
N GLU A 430 29.36 -2.79 -20.60
CA GLU A 430 28.68 -3.05 -19.33
C GLU A 430 28.23 -1.76 -18.63
N ILE A 431 29.02 -0.69 -18.75
CA ILE A 431 28.74 0.61 -18.15
C ILE A 431 27.56 1.33 -18.84
N MET A 432 27.30 0.99 -20.10
CA MET A 432 26.34 1.70 -20.96
C MET A 432 25.17 0.82 -21.41
N ILE A 433 24.99 -0.38 -20.85
CA ILE A 433 23.93 -1.33 -21.25
C ILE A 433 22.55 -0.68 -21.23
N ASP A 434 22.23 0.04 -20.16
CA ASP A 434 20.95 0.74 -19.97
C ASP A 434 20.75 1.84 -21.01
N LEU A 435 21.80 2.62 -21.31
CA LEU A 435 21.74 3.70 -22.30
C LEU A 435 21.62 3.16 -23.72
N LYS A 436 22.37 2.10 -24.05
CA LYS A 436 22.28 1.42 -25.34
C LYS A 436 20.89 0.84 -25.56
N LYS A 437 20.30 0.20 -24.55
CA LYS A 437 18.92 -0.29 -24.63
C LYS A 437 17.94 0.83 -25.04
N ILE A 438 18.06 2.02 -24.44
CA ILE A 438 17.20 3.16 -24.80
C ILE A 438 17.38 3.57 -26.27
N VAL A 439 18.61 3.53 -26.79
CA VAL A 439 18.94 3.95 -28.17
C VAL A 439 18.55 2.89 -29.19
N ASP A 440 18.83 1.63 -28.89
CA ASP A 440 18.65 0.46 -29.77
C ASP A 440 17.20 -0.02 -29.81
N ASP A 441 16.40 0.26 -28.78
CA ASP A 441 14.96 0.00 -28.79
C ASP A 441 14.31 0.84 -29.90
N GLU A 442 14.13 0.23 -31.09
CA GLU A 442 13.34 0.80 -32.17
C GLU A 442 11.94 1.12 -31.63
N TYR A 443 11.56 2.40 -31.71
CA TYR A 443 10.19 2.81 -31.42
C TYR A 443 9.29 2.32 -32.55
N ASP A 444 8.82 1.08 -32.43
CA ASP A 444 7.71 0.55 -33.21
C ASP A 444 6.42 0.73 -32.40
N ALA A 445 5.36 1.23 -33.03
CA ALA A 445 4.14 1.66 -32.35
C ALA A 445 3.35 0.50 -31.70
N ASP A 446 3.80 -0.75 -31.88
CA ASP A 446 3.23 -2.00 -31.39
C ASP A 446 4.26 -2.86 -30.63
N VAL A 447 4.65 -2.42 -29.42
CA VAL A 447 5.29 -3.34 -28.46
C VAL A 447 4.21 -4.09 -27.69
N GLN A 448 4.09 -5.38 -28.00
CA GLN A 448 3.28 -6.35 -27.26
C GLN A 448 3.67 -6.35 -25.77
N PRO A 449 2.71 -6.46 -24.85
CA PRO A 449 3.00 -6.43 -23.42
C PRO A 449 3.90 -7.61 -23.04
N LEU A 450 4.98 -7.33 -22.29
CA LEU A 450 5.58 -8.36 -21.44
C LEU A 450 4.46 -8.94 -20.58
N LYS A 451 4.37 -10.28 -20.52
CA LYS A 451 3.38 -10.98 -19.70
C LYS A 451 3.55 -10.53 -18.25
N ASN A 452 2.60 -9.74 -17.76
CA ASN A 452 2.35 -9.65 -16.34
C ASN A 452 1.77 -11.00 -15.92
N ASP A 453 2.52 -11.75 -15.12
CA ASP A 453 1.92 -12.72 -14.21
C ASP A 453 1.12 -11.92 -13.18
N ASN A 454 -0.08 -11.49 -13.57
CA ASN A 454 -1.09 -11.03 -12.63
C ASN A 454 -1.54 -12.26 -11.85
N GLU A 455 -0.87 -12.55 -10.73
CA GLU A 455 -1.50 -13.31 -9.68
C GLU A 455 -2.69 -12.49 -9.16
N GLU A 456 -3.87 -12.72 -9.75
CA GLU A 456 -5.11 -12.18 -9.20
C GLU A 456 -5.26 -12.68 -7.77
N LYS A 457 -5.17 -11.75 -6.81
CA LYS A 457 -5.48 -12.03 -5.41
C LYS A 457 -6.94 -12.48 -5.33
N LYS A 458 -7.17 -13.76 -5.04
CA LYS A 458 -8.53 -14.33 -4.93
C LYS A 458 -9.08 -14.16 -3.52
N VAL A 459 -10.39 -14.00 -3.43
CA VAL A 459 -11.13 -14.02 -2.16
C VAL A 459 -10.94 -15.38 -1.50
N ILE A 460 -10.63 -15.39 -0.21
CA ILE A 460 -10.50 -16.60 0.61
C ILE A 460 -11.86 -16.84 1.27
N GLN A 461 -12.45 -18.02 1.07
CA GLN A 461 -13.70 -18.38 1.76
C GLN A 461 -13.45 -18.58 3.25
N LEU A 462 -14.26 -17.95 4.09
CA LEU A 462 -14.26 -18.19 5.54
C LEU A 462 -15.01 -19.51 5.82
N GLU A 463 -14.28 -20.55 6.22
CA GLU A 463 -14.86 -21.81 6.74
C GLU A 463 -14.69 -21.87 8.26
N ILE A 464 -15.80 -21.98 9.00
CA ILE A 464 -15.82 -22.22 10.45
C ILE A 464 -16.00 -23.74 10.64
N ARG A 465 -15.06 -24.42 11.32
CA ARG A 465 -15.24 -25.82 11.72
C ARG A 465 -15.86 -25.89 13.11
N ASP A 466 -16.95 -26.62 13.23
CA ASP A 466 -17.62 -26.90 14.49
C ASP A 466 -16.73 -27.79 15.39
N ALA A 467 -16.54 -27.37 16.65
CA ALA A 467 -16.07 -28.28 17.69
C ALA A 467 -17.31 -29.00 18.23
N GLU A 468 -17.54 -30.23 17.80
CA GLU A 468 -18.59 -31.08 18.34
C GLU A 468 -18.29 -31.44 19.80
N ASN A 469 -19.33 -31.31 20.63
CA ASN A 469 -19.38 -31.76 22.01
C ASN A 469 -19.24 -33.29 22.07
N ASP A 470 -18.26 -33.78 22.83
CA ASP A 470 -18.33 -35.12 23.41
C ASP A 470 -18.22 -34.99 24.93
N ALA A 471 -19.38 -34.69 25.52
CA ALA A 471 -19.63 -34.89 26.94
C ALA A 471 -20.65 -36.04 27.04
N ASP A 472 -20.15 -37.27 27.21
CA ASP A 472 -20.73 -38.22 28.16
C ASP A 472 -19.91 -39.53 28.26
N LYS A 473 -19.65 -39.92 29.53
CA LYS A 473 -18.98 -41.14 30.04
C LYS A 473 -17.45 -41.06 29.92
N VAL A 474 -16.67 -41.11 31.01
CA VAL A 474 -16.56 -42.22 31.96
C VAL A 474 -16.14 -41.68 33.34
N ASP A 475 -16.78 -42.21 34.39
CA ASP A 475 -16.38 -42.09 35.80
C ASP A 475 -15.56 -43.35 36.18
N SER A 476 -14.71 -43.21 37.20
CA SER A 476 -13.89 -44.21 37.93
C SER A 476 -12.44 -44.50 37.49
N ASP A 477 -11.51 -44.13 38.40
CA ASP A 477 -10.25 -44.76 38.84
C ASP A 477 -9.63 -45.92 38.02
N ASP A 478 -8.38 -45.79 37.59
CA ASP A 478 -7.20 -46.49 38.16
C ASP A 478 -5.90 -46.12 37.38
N ASP A 479 -4.77 -46.24 38.08
CA ASP A 479 -3.40 -46.08 37.55
C ASP A 479 -3.11 -46.98 36.33
N ASP A 480 -2.40 -46.48 35.31
CA ASP A 480 -1.33 -47.20 34.59
C ASP A 480 -0.71 -46.39 33.42
N ASP A 481 0.58 -46.63 33.20
CA ASP A 481 1.57 -45.94 32.37
C ASP A 481 1.17 -45.56 30.92
N PHE A 482 1.53 -44.35 30.50
CA PHE A 482 1.51 -43.92 29.09
C PHE A 482 2.62 -44.61 28.26
N PRO A 483 2.35 -45.14 27.05
CA PRO A 483 3.40 -45.59 26.16
C PRO A 483 4.10 -44.39 25.49
N VAL A 484 5.43 -44.47 25.41
CA VAL A 484 6.26 -43.53 24.63
C VAL A 484 5.91 -43.69 23.15
N TYR A 485 5.42 -42.62 22.54
CA TYR A 485 5.14 -42.55 21.11
C TYR A 485 6.45 -42.40 20.33
N GLU A 486 6.82 -43.40 19.54
CA GLU A 486 7.93 -43.32 18.58
C GLU A 486 7.44 -42.62 17.29
N ILE A 487 8.12 -41.54 16.93
CA ILE A 487 7.85 -40.74 15.73
C ILE A 487 8.35 -41.51 14.49
N PRO A 488 7.53 -41.68 13.43
CA PRO A 488 7.95 -42.36 12.19
C PRO A 488 9.11 -41.65 11.48
N GLU A 489 10.03 -42.43 10.89
CA GLU A 489 11.26 -41.94 10.24
C GLU A 489 11.01 -40.95 9.08
N GLU A 490 9.80 -40.89 8.55
CA GLU A 490 9.41 -39.93 7.51
C GLU A 490 9.28 -38.47 8.03
N GLU A 491 9.03 -38.28 9.34
CA GLU A 491 9.02 -36.94 9.97
C GLU A 491 10.42 -36.41 10.32
N LEU A 492 11.47 -37.25 10.19
CA LEU A 492 12.88 -36.83 10.38
C LEU A 492 13.52 -36.24 9.13
N ILE A 493 12.90 -36.38 7.94
CA ILE A 493 13.49 -35.90 6.67
C ILE A 493 13.22 -34.40 6.46
N LEU A 494 12.07 -33.88 6.91
CA LEU A 494 11.72 -32.45 6.77
C LEU A 494 12.52 -31.51 7.70
N LYS A 495 13.14 -32.05 8.75
CA LYS A 495 14.08 -31.31 9.61
C LYS A 495 15.49 -31.19 9.02
N LYS A 496 15.82 -32.00 8.01
CA LYS A 496 17.18 -32.05 7.44
C LYS A 496 17.36 -31.10 6.26
N GLU A 497 16.30 -30.81 5.49
CA GLU A 497 16.37 -29.81 4.40
C GLU A 497 16.34 -28.35 4.89
N SER A 498 15.86 -28.10 6.11
CA SER A 498 15.93 -26.79 6.76
C SER A 498 17.28 -26.52 7.45
N LEU A 499 18.20 -27.50 7.45
CA LEU A 499 19.50 -27.43 8.13
C LEU A 499 20.71 -27.29 7.18
N PHE A 500 20.51 -27.17 5.87
CA PHE A 500 21.62 -27.14 4.89
C PHE A 500 22.14 -25.75 4.48
N LEU A 501 21.85 -24.68 5.22
CA LEU A 501 22.47 -23.36 4.97
C LEU A 501 23.08 -22.69 6.21
N GLN A 502 23.30 -23.42 7.31
CA GLN A 502 23.98 -22.87 8.49
C GLN A 502 24.98 -23.86 9.08
N GLU A 503 26.02 -24.23 8.35
CA GLU A 503 27.28 -24.68 8.95
C GLU A 503 28.46 -24.27 8.06
N GLU A 504 29.08 -23.14 8.40
CA GLU A 504 30.55 -23.00 8.50
C GLU A 504 30.86 -21.64 9.16
N ASN A 505 30.75 -21.58 10.49
CA ASN A 505 31.81 -21.07 11.38
C ASN A 505 31.31 -20.89 12.84
N ASP A 506 32.06 -21.53 13.73
CA ASP A 506 32.25 -21.31 15.16
C ASP A 506 31.08 -21.43 16.15
N GLU A 507 31.10 -22.58 16.85
CA GLU A 507 30.53 -22.83 18.17
C GLU A 507 31.11 -21.87 19.23
N ASP A 508 30.37 -20.82 19.60
CA ASP A 508 30.31 -20.29 20.99
C ASP A 508 29.38 -19.04 21.06
N TYR A 509 28.05 -19.22 21.03
CA TYR A 509 27.14 -18.14 21.46
C TYR A 509 25.99 -18.70 22.30
N ARG A 510 25.96 -18.25 23.56
CA ARG A 510 24.92 -18.59 24.55
C ARG A 510 23.55 -18.08 24.07
N ASN A 511 22.49 -18.85 24.32
CA ASN A 511 21.10 -18.41 24.16
C ASN A 511 20.84 -17.13 25.00
N VAL A 512 20.85 -15.97 24.36
CA VAL A 512 20.45 -14.69 24.96
C VAL A 512 18.96 -14.47 24.69
N GLU A 513 18.20 -14.21 25.75
CA GLU A 513 16.76 -13.93 25.66
C GLU A 513 16.52 -12.57 24.99
N MET A 514 15.56 -12.50 24.06
CA MET A 514 15.28 -11.26 23.32
C MET A 514 14.65 -10.20 24.24
N PRO A 515 15.12 -8.94 24.21
CA PRO A 515 14.52 -7.87 24.99
C PRO A 515 13.06 -7.60 24.59
N TYR A 516 12.25 -7.11 25.54
CA TYR A 516 10.81 -6.84 25.34
C TYR A 516 10.47 -5.34 25.28
N TYR A 517 11.31 -4.47 25.84
CA TYR A 517 11.13 -3.02 25.85
C TYR A 517 12.21 -2.29 25.03
N ILE A 518 11.84 -1.15 24.44
CA ILE A 518 12.76 -0.34 23.62
C ILE A 518 13.94 0.17 24.45
N MET A 519 13.74 0.49 25.73
CA MET A 519 14.81 0.90 26.63
C MET A 519 15.87 -0.19 26.83
N ASP A 520 15.44 -1.45 26.96
CA ASP A 520 16.34 -2.59 27.09
C ASP A 520 17.11 -2.80 25.78
N CYS A 521 16.49 -2.54 24.63
CA CYS A 521 17.18 -2.55 23.35
C CYS A 521 18.23 -1.42 23.26
N ILE A 522 17.90 -0.20 23.69
CA ILE A 522 18.87 0.93 23.74
C ILE A 522 20.06 0.58 24.63
N GLU A 523 19.82 -0.09 25.76
CA GLU A 523 20.90 -0.59 26.64
C GLU A 523 21.74 -1.67 25.94
N GLY A 524 21.10 -2.64 25.28
CA GLY A 524 21.78 -3.68 24.51
C GLY A 524 22.59 -3.16 23.31
N LEU A 525 22.17 -2.05 22.68
CA LEU A 525 22.94 -1.37 21.63
C LEU A 525 24.24 -0.73 22.16
N ASN A 526 24.33 -0.46 23.46
CA ASN A 526 25.55 0.08 24.08
C ASN A 526 26.55 -1.02 24.47
N GLU A 527 26.21 -2.29 24.28
CA GLU A 527 27.10 -3.40 24.60
C GLU A 527 28.31 -3.42 23.67
N GLN A 528 29.51 -3.45 24.27
CA GLN A 528 30.77 -3.31 23.53
C GLN A 528 31.53 -4.62 23.40
N ASN A 529 31.19 -5.62 24.22
CA ASN A 529 31.98 -6.85 24.33
C ASN A 529 31.17 -8.12 24.02
N ASP A 530 29.83 -8.08 24.15
CA ASP A 530 28.96 -9.25 23.97
C ASP A 530 28.12 -9.11 22.69
N TYR A 531 28.57 -9.79 21.64
CA TYR A 531 27.92 -9.79 20.32
C TYR A 531 26.49 -10.34 20.38
N ALA A 532 26.24 -11.41 21.15
CA ALA A 532 24.93 -12.05 21.20
C ALA A 532 23.86 -11.13 21.84
N LYS A 533 24.24 -10.36 22.86
CA LYS A 533 23.36 -9.33 23.43
C LYS A 533 23.09 -8.18 22.48
N PHE A 534 24.14 -7.71 21.81
CA PHE A 534 24.02 -6.67 20.80
C PHE A 534 23.09 -7.10 19.67
N GLU A 535 23.27 -8.30 19.12
CA GLU A 535 22.48 -8.85 18.02
C GLU A 535 21.03 -9.12 18.43
N ALA A 536 20.79 -9.66 19.63
CA ALA A 536 19.44 -9.87 20.16
C ALA A 536 18.66 -8.55 20.29
N ALA A 537 19.31 -7.49 20.81
CA ALA A 537 18.73 -6.16 20.91
C ALA A 537 18.50 -5.52 19.52
N PHE A 538 19.48 -5.63 18.63
CA PHE A 538 19.42 -5.05 17.28
C PHE A 538 18.31 -5.68 16.42
N ASN A 539 18.12 -7.00 16.50
CA ASN A 539 17.07 -7.71 15.78
C ASN A 539 15.67 -7.48 16.38
N ALA A 540 15.56 -7.27 17.69
CA ALA A 540 14.29 -6.99 18.37
C ALA A 540 13.71 -5.60 18.02
N LEU A 541 14.54 -4.62 17.63
CA LEU A 541 14.11 -3.25 17.35
C LEU A 541 13.19 -3.12 16.12
N LYS A 542 13.50 -3.82 15.03
CA LYS A 542 12.74 -3.73 13.77
C LYS A 542 11.23 -4.02 13.94
N PRO A 543 10.80 -5.11 14.59
CA PRO A 543 9.38 -5.33 14.86
C PRO A 543 8.81 -4.36 15.90
N MET A 544 9.59 -3.93 16.91
CA MET A 544 9.14 -3.01 17.96
C MET A 544 8.81 -1.60 17.46
N ILE A 545 9.59 -1.10 16.52
CA ILE A 545 9.43 0.24 15.94
C ILE A 545 8.26 0.24 14.96
N ARG A 546 8.17 -0.80 14.11
CA ARG A 546 7.04 -0.98 13.18
C ARG A 546 5.68 -1.05 13.88
N ARG A 547 5.63 -1.63 15.08
CA ARG A 547 4.39 -1.75 15.88
C ARG A 547 4.16 -0.58 16.85
N ARG A 548 5.04 0.44 16.86
CA ARG A 548 5.05 1.53 17.87
C ARG A 548 4.83 1.01 19.29
N ALA A 549 5.73 0.13 19.74
CA ALA A 549 5.63 -0.51 21.06
C ALA A 549 5.50 0.49 22.22
N VAL A 550 4.97 0.04 23.37
CA VAL A 550 4.76 0.88 24.56
C VAL A 550 6.05 1.59 24.96
N GLY A 551 6.00 2.93 25.10
CA GLY A 551 7.16 3.77 25.38
C GLY A 551 7.88 4.34 24.15
N TYR A 552 7.50 3.94 22.92
CA TYR A 552 8.12 4.43 21.69
C TYR A 552 8.14 5.96 21.57
N GLU A 553 7.00 6.63 21.79
CA GLU A 553 6.92 8.11 21.70
C GLU A 553 7.85 8.84 22.69
N GLN A 554 8.23 8.19 23.79
CA GLN A 554 9.11 8.76 24.82
C GLN A 554 10.60 8.48 24.54
N CYS A 555 10.89 7.40 23.81
CA CYS A 555 12.23 6.89 23.57
C CYS A 555 12.67 7.06 22.10
N ALA A 556 11.80 7.53 21.21
CA ALA A 556 12.04 7.65 19.77
C ALA A 556 13.24 8.55 19.46
N GLU A 557 13.26 9.76 20.03
CA GLU A 557 14.36 10.71 19.84
C GLU A 557 15.70 10.13 20.32
N GLU A 558 15.72 9.52 21.52
CA GLU A 558 16.93 8.89 22.04
C GLU A 558 17.37 7.71 21.16
N LEU A 559 16.45 6.83 20.76
CA LEU A 559 16.73 5.69 19.90
C LEU A 559 17.28 6.13 18.54
N LEU A 560 16.72 7.18 17.94
CA LEU A 560 17.16 7.73 16.65
C LEU A 560 18.59 8.27 16.76
N CYS A 561 18.88 9.09 17.77
CA CYS A 561 20.24 9.56 18.03
C CYS A 561 21.22 8.39 18.20
N ARG A 562 20.80 7.34 18.90
CA ARG A 562 21.65 6.14 19.13
C ARG A 562 21.91 5.36 17.84
N LEU A 563 20.92 5.19 16.98
CA LEU A 563 21.08 4.47 15.71
C LEU A 563 21.96 5.22 14.71
N ILE A 564 21.91 6.56 14.73
CA ILE A 564 22.78 7.42 13.91
C ILE A 564 24.24 7.29 14.35
N ASP A 565 24.49 7.26 15.67
CA ASP A 565 25.84 7.15 16.24
C ASP A 565 26.36 5.69 16.29
N LEU A 566 25.55 4.72 15.86
CA LEU A 566 25.88 3.30 15.94
C LEU A 566 26.88 2.90 14.85
N SER A 567 28.12 2.66 15.25
CA SER A 567 29.16 2.11 14.37
C SER A 567 29.03 0.59 14.24
N ASN A 568 29.22 0.03 13.03
CA ASN A 568 29.19 -1.41 12.77
C ASN A 568 30.43 -2.15 13.31
N ARG A 569 30.58 -2.22 14.64
CA ARG A 569 31.78 -2.77 15.30
C ARG A 569 31.91 -4.27 15.14
N PHE A 570 30.78 -4.97 15.10
CA PHE A 570 30.73 -6.44 15.04
C PHE A 570 30.56 -7.00 13.63
N LYS A 571 30.55 -6.15 12.59
CA LYS A 571 30.31 -6.55 11.19
C LYS A 571 28.99 -7.33 11.01
N THR A 572 27.94 -6.92 11.73
CA THR A 572 26.62 -7.57 11.68
C THR A 572 26.05 -7.53 10.27
N GLU A 573 25.48 -8.65 9.81
CA GLU A 573 24.82 -8.72 8.51
C GLU A 573 23.62 -7.77 8.44
N CYS A 574 23.38 -7.17 7.28
CA CYS A 574 22.29 -6.22 7.04
C CYS A 574 22.27 -4.97 7.97
N PHE A 575 23.36 -4.66 8.66
CA PHE A 575 23.46 -3.54 9.61
C PHE A 575 22.99 -2.19 9.03
N GLN A 576 23.50 -1.83 7.84
CA GLN A 576 23.12 -0.57 7.20
C GLN A 576 21.66 -0.57 6.72
N VAL A 577 21.15 -1.72 6.26
CA VAL A 577 19.75 -1.86 5.79
C VAL A 577 18.78 -1.70 6.95
N ILE A 578 19.11 -2.25 8.12
CA ILE A 578 18.27 -2.16 9.32
C ILE A 578 18.29 -0.74 9.89
N ILE A 579 19.45 -0.08 9.95
CA ILE A 579 19.54 1.33 10.36
C ILE A 579 18.75 2.23 9.40
N LEU A 580 18.88 2.03 8.09
CA LEU A 580 18.18 2.84 7.08
C LEU A 580 16.66 2.64 7.16
N ILE A 581 16.18 1.39 7.27
CA ILE A 581 14.74 1.10 7.43
C ILE A 581 14.20 1.69 8.73
N THR A 582 15.00 1.69 9.80
CA THR A 582 14.56 2.15 11.11
C THR A 582 14.52 3.67 11.21
N THR A 583 15.48 4.35 10.59
CA THR A 583 15.56 5.84 10.54
C THR A 583 14.54 6.44 9.57
N LEU A 584 14.18 5.73 8.49
CA LEU A 584 13.17 6.16 7.51
C LEU A 584 11.71 5.94 7.95
N LEU A 585 11.46 5.25 9.07
CA LEU A 585 10.10 5.03 9.60
C LEU A 585 9.57 6.22 10.43
N GLU A 586 10.37 7.27 10.63
CA GLU A 586 9.97 8.52 11.30
C GLU A 586 9.63 9.68 10.35
N GLU A 587 9.71 9.50 9.02
CA GLU A 587 9.17 10.41 7.99
C GLU A 587 7.97 9.79 7.23
#